data_AF-A0A2U3KNU0-F1
#
_entry.id   AF-A0A2U3KNU0-F1
#
_cell.length_a   1.000
_cell.length_b   1.000
_cell.length_c   1.000
_cell.angle_alpha   90.00
_cell.angle_beta   90.00
_cell.angle_gamma   90.00
#
_symmetry.space_group_name_H-M   'P 1'
#
loop_
_entity.id
_entity.type
_entity.pdbx_description
1 polymer ?
#
loop_
_entity_poly.entity_id
_entity_poly.type
_entity_poly.pdbx_seq_one_letter_code
_entity_poly.pdbx_strand_id
1 'polypeptide(L)'
;MAKKLFSQEEIRNFQANPYVENVGKKSITYTQDFREFFVSEYQKGKLPTQILRTAGFDTSVLGRERIHSLCARFRKMEQRPEGLADTRKGNSGRPATKDLTQEEEIKIETIEDFKTALEKAGEKSCPGITFGFNNSFIAFKFYKWEASPEKIKAYTQLVALLNQSAMVQKHASFKSKDTDNDKFTFRVWLVKIGMVGDEYKIARKVLIERLEGNSAFRSGMKPVKVAAE
;
A
#
# COMPACT_ATOMS: atom_id res chain seq x y z
N MET A 1 -0.70 -31.03 -12.79
CA MET A 1 0.40 -31.62 -11.98
C MET A 1 0.38 -31.00 -10.60
N ALA A 2 0.31 -31.82 -9.54
CA ALA A 2 0.36 -31.32 -8.17
C ALA A 2 1.75 -30.74 -7.86
N LYS A 3 1.80 -29.58 -7.19
CA LYS A 3 3.07 -28.96 -6.78
C LYS A 3 3.65 -29.76 -5.60
N LYS A 4 4.82 -30.40 -5.78
CA LYS A 4 5.54 -31.08 -4.68
C LYS A 4 5.78 -30.09 -3.52
N LEU A 5 5.35 -30.49 -2.34
CA LEU A 5 5.63 -29.79 -1.08
C LEU A 5 6.86 -30.40 -0.43
N PHE A 6 7.66 -29.57 0.23
CA PHE A 6 8.82 -30.04 0.98
C PHE A 6 8.41 -30.54 2.37
N SER A 7 8.99 -31.65 2.80
CA SER A 7 8.93 -32.14 4.18
C SER A 7 9.68 -31.21 5.13
N GLN A 8 9.46 -31.33 6.44
CA GLN A 8 10.21 -30.52 7.41
C GLN A 8 11.71 -30.85 7.41
N GLU A 9 12.07 -32.09 7.12
CA GLU A 9 13.46 -32.50 6.99
C GLU A 9 14.10 -31.92 5.72
N GLU A 10 13.41 -31.99 4.57
CA GLU A 10 13.87 -31.37 3.32
C GLU A 10 14.07 -29.85 3.51
N ILE A 11 13.16 -29.17 4.23
CA ILE A 11 13.28 -27.74 4.55
C ILE A 11 14.53 -27.47 5.38
N ARG A 12 14.76 -28.21 6.48
CA ARG A 12 15.95 -28.05 7.33
C ARG A 12 17.24 -28.25 6.56
N ASN A 13 17.29 -29.27 5.70
CA ASN A 13 18.45 -29.55 4.86
C ASN A 13 18.73 -28.41 3.89
N PHE A 14 17.69 -27.82 3.27
CA PHE A 14 17.87 -26.64 2.43
C PHE A 14 18.27 -25.39 3.22
N GLN A 15 17.76 -25.21 4.45
CA GLN A 15 18.15 -24.07 5.31
C GLN A 15 19.63 -24.09 5.68
N ALA A 16 20.25 -25.26 5.78
CA ALA A 16 21.66 -25.40 6.09
C ALA A 16 22.59 -25.05 4.90
N ASN A 17 22.05 -24.92 3.69
CA ASN A 17 22.84 -24.65 2.49
C ASN A 17 23.13 -23.13 2.36
N PRO A 18 24.41 -22.70 2.21
CA PRO A 18 24.78 -21.27 2.12
C PRO A 18 24.18 -20.56 0.91
N TYR A 19 23.74 -21.30 -0.12
CA TYR A 19 23.10 -20.76 -1.32
C TYR A 19 21.58 -20.57 -1.19
N VAL A 20 21.02 -20.82 0.00
CA VAL A 20 19.60 -20.63 0.30
C VAL A 20 19.41 -19.45 1.24
N GLU A 21 18.69 -18.44 0.76
CA GLU A 21 18.30 -17.26 1.53
C GLU A 21 17.10 -17.58 2.43
N ASN A 22 16.10 -18.26 1.87
CA ASN A 22 14.86 -18.61 2.57
C ASN A 22 14.24 -19.85 1.94
N VAL A 23 13.64 -20.74 2.73
CA VAL A 23 12.90 -21.89 2.23
C VAL A 23 11.61 -22.09 3.03
N GLY A 24 10.54 -22.41 2.32
CA GLY A 24 9.26 -22.80 2.90
C GLY A 24 8.69 -24.02 2.19
N LYS A 25 7.53 -24.50 2.64
CA LYS A 25 6.90 -25.74 2.13
C LYS A 25 6.74 -25.80 0.61
N LYS A 26 6.64 -24.65 -0.07
CA LYS A 26 6.36 -24.56 -1.51
C LYS A 26 7.51 -24.00 -2.35
N SER A 27 8.50 -23.35 -1.76
CA SER A 27 9.46 -22.52 -2.52
C SER A 27 10.79 -22.36 -1.81
N ILE A 28 11.84 -22.16 -2.62
CA ILE A 28 13.19 -21.83 -2.17
C ILE A 28 13.53 -20.47 -2.79
N THR A 29 14.05 -19.57 -1.98
CA THR A 29 14.67 -18.32 -2.36
C THR A 29 16.17 -18.52 -2.27
N TYR A 30 16.85 -18.27 -3.39
CA TYR A 30 18.29 -18.44 -3.49
C TYR A 30 18.99 -17.11 -3.24
N THR A 31 20.21 -17.19 -2.73
CA THR A 31 21.08 -16.02 -2.54
C THR A 31 21.48 -15.42 -3.87
N GLN A 32 22.00 -14.19 -3.86
CA GLN A 32 22.55 -13.56 -5.05
C GLN A 32 23.77 -14.34 -5.59
N ASP A 33 24.70 -14.70 -4.70
CA ASP A 33 25.90 -15.45 -5.02
C ASP A 33 25.58 -16.76 -5.75
N PHE A 34 24.52 -17.47 -5.34
CA PHE A 34 24.09 -18.67 -6.03
C PHE A 34 23.61 -18.40 -7.45
N ARG A 35 22.87 -17.31 -7.67
CA ARG A 35 22.37 -16.94 -9.01
C ARG A 35 23.55 -16.68 -9.94
N GLU A 36 24.55 -15.94 -9.47
CA GLU A 36 25.76 -15.60 -10.23
C GLU A 36 26.60 -16.85 -10.53
N PHE A 37 26.88 -17.66 -9.51
CA PHE A 37 27.54 -18.95 -9.66
C PHE A 37 26.83 -19.84 -10.69
N PHE A 38 25.50 -19.96 -10.57
CA PHE A 38 24.72 -20.81 -11.46
C PHE A 38 24.82 -20.36 -12.91
N VAL A 39 24.62 -19.06 -13.18
CA VAL A 39 24.67 -18.52 -14.54
C VAL A 39 26.07 -18.67 -15.13
N SER A 40 27.12 -18.37 -14.36
CA SER A 40 28.51 -18.54 -14.82
C SER A 40 28.83 -19.97 -15.23
N GLU A 41 28.48 -20.96 -14.38
CA GLU A 41 28.73 -22.37 -14.69
C GLU A 41 27.86 -22.88 -15.83
N TYR A 42 26.65 -22.34 -15.98
CA TYR A 42 25.74 -22.68 -17.05
C TYR A 42 26.24 -22.19 -18.42
N GLN A 43 26.80 -20.98 -18.48
CA GLN A 43 27.44 -20.44 -19.68
C GLN A 43 28.66 -21.26 -20.11
N LYS A 44 29.37 -21.89 -19.16
CA LYS A 44 30.46 -22.84 -19.43
C LYS A 44 29.97 -24.20 -19.98
N GLY A 45 28.66 -24.36 -20.19
CA GLY A 45 28.06 -25.57 -20.77
C GLY A 45 27.75 -26.68 -19.75
N LYS A 46 27.88 -26.43 -18.44
CA LYS A 46 27.53 -27.44 -17.43
C LYS A 46 26.02 -27.63 -17.34
N LEU A 47 25.61 -28.87 -17.07
CA LEU A 47 24.19 -29.19 -16.91
C LEU A 47 23.63 -28.60 -15.61
N PRO A 48 22.38 -28.10 -15.58
CA PRO A 48 21.75 -27.55 -14.38
C PRO A 48 21.82 -28.49 -13.16
N THR A 49 21.61 -29.78 -13.40
CA THR A 49 21.67 -30.83 -12.39
C THR A 49 23.07 -30.98 -11.81
N GLN A 50 24.12 -30.81 -12.62
CA GLN A 50 25.51 -30.85 -12.15
C GLN A 50 25.81 -29.63 -11.29
N ILE A 51 25.45 -28.44 -11.76
CA ILE A 51 25.66 -27.18 -11.04
C ILE A 51 24.98 -27.22 -9.66
N LEU A 52 23.73 -27.68 -9.61
CA LEU A 52 22.98 -27.84 -8.36
C LEU A 52 23.63 -28.85 -7.40
N ARG A 53 24.09 -29.99 -7.91
CA ARG A 53 24.80 -30.98 -7.08
C ARG A 53 26.10 -30.41 -6.52
N THR A 54 26.89 -29.70 -7.34
CA THR A 54 28.11 -29.02 -6.91
C THR A 54 27.82 -27.97 -5.83
N ALA A 55 26.69 -27.28 -5.93
CA ALA A 55 26.22 -26.34 -4.92
C ALA A 55 25.53 -27.00 -3.71
N GLY A 56 25.61 -28.33 -3.56
CA GLY A 56 25.07 -29.05 -2.40
C GLY A 56 23.56 -29.21 -2.37
N PHE A 57 22.88 -29.10 -3.52
CA PHE A 57 21.44 -29.36 -3.62
C PHE A 57 21.13 -30.80 -4.00
N ASP A 58 20.18 -31.42 -3.30
CA ASP A 58 19.60 -32.68 -3.72
C ASP A 58 18.63 -32.46 -4.89
N THR A 59 19.12 -32.78 -6.10
CA THR A 59 18.35 -32.68 -7.34
C THR A 59 17.16 -33.62 -7.42
N SER A 60 17.17 -34.74 -6.69
CA SER A 60 16.04 -35.67 -6.62
C SER A 60 14.89 -35.06 -5.82
N VAL A 61 15.22 -34.41 -4.70
CA VAL A 61 14.26 -33.70 -3.85
C VAL A 61 13.67 -32.49 -4.58
N LEU A 62 14.50 -31.70 -5.27
CA LEU A 62 14.05 -30.54 -6.06
C LEU A 62 13.10 -30.96 -7.19
N GLY A 63 13.45 -32.03 -7.92
CA GLY A 63 12.68 -32.53 -9.04
C GLY A 63 12.83 -31.70 -10.33
N ARG A 64 12.58 -32.37 -11.46
CA ARG A 64 12.82 -31.86 -12.82
C ARG A 64 12.16 -30.51 -13.11
N GLU A 65 10.88 -30.36 -12.76
CA GLU A 65 10.10 -29.14 -13.07
C GLU A 65 10.63 -27.90 -12.35
N ARG A 66 11.10 -28.05 -11.10
CA ARG A 66 11.68 -26.93 -10.35
C ARG A 66 13.01 -26.52 -10.94
N ILE A 67 13.84 -27.49 -11.34
CA ILE A 67 15.13 -27.23 -12.00
C ILE A 67 14.91 -26.53 -13.34
N HIS A 68 13.95 -27.00 -14.15
CA HIS A 68 13.60 -26.33 -15.41
C HIS A 68 13.13 -24.88 -15.17
N SER A 69 12.22 -24.68 -14.22
CA SER A 69 11.70 -23.35 -13.86
C SER A 69 12.79 -22.42 -13.28
N LEU A 70 13.76 -22.98 -12.57
CA LEU A 70 14.95 -22.27 -12.06
C LEU A 70 15.78 -21.73 -13.23
N CYS A 71 16.15 -22.59 -14.18
CA CYS A 71 16.92 -22.19 -15.37
C CYS A 71 16.19 -21.12 -16.18
N ALA A 72 14.91 -21.32 -16.47
CA ALA A 72 14.11 -20.36 -17.20
C ALA A 72 14.06 -18.99 -16.49
N ARG A 73 13.97 -18.99 -15.15
CA ARG A 73 13.96 -17.77 -14.34
C ARG A 73 15.30 -17.05 -14.38
N PHE A 74 16.42 -17.76 -14.21
CA PHE A 74 17.74 -17.12 -14.18
C PHE A 74 18.13 -16.54 -15.55
N ARG A 75 17.85 -17.24 -16.65
CA ARG A 75 18.01 -16.69 -18.00
C ARG A 75 17.19 -15.42 -18.23
N LYS A 76 15.94 -15.39 -17.74
CA LYS A 76 15.09 -14.18 -17.78
C LYS A 76 15.57 -13.05 -16.87
N MET A 77 16.37 -13.34 -15.85
CA MET A 77 16.97 -12.33 -14.98
C MET A 77 18.22 -11.74 -15.65
N GLU A 78 19.05 -12.58 -16.24
CA GLU A 78 20.26 -12.18 -16.96
C GLU A 78 19.99 -11.20 -18.12
N GLN A 79 18.84 -11.30 -18.78
CA GLN A 79 18.44 -10.40 -19.88
C GLN A 79 17.99 -9.00 -19.40
N ARG A 80 17.94 -8.75 -18.09
CA ARG A 80 17.46 -7.48 -17.53
C ARG A 80 18.60 -6.48 -17.36
N PRO A 81 18.34 -5.17 -17.46
CA PRO A 81 19.32 -4.14 -17.12
C PRO A 81 19.87 -4.28 -15.69
N GLU A 82 19.03 -4.70 -14.74
CA GLU A 82 19.42 -4.90 -13.33
C GLU A 82 20.11 -6.26 -13.07
N GLY A 83 20.20 -7.11 -14.09
CA GLY A 83 20.81 -8.43 -14.00
C GLY A 83 20.14 -9.38 -12.99
N LEU A 84 20.98 -10.05 -12.19
CA LEU A 84 20.56 -11.10 -11.24
C LEU A 84 20.13 -10.57 -9.86
N ALA A 85 20.05 -9.25 -9.69
CA ALA A 85 19.64 -8.61 -8.44
C ALA A 85 18.16 -8.84 -8.10
N ASP A 86 17.82 -8.83 -6.81
CA ASP A 86 16.43 -8.96 -6.35
C ASP A 86 15.68 -7.63 -6.41
N THR A 87 14.89 -7.45 -7.46
CA THR A 87 14.13 -6.21 -7.72
C THR A 87 12.87 -6.05 -6.87
N ARG A 88 12.51 -7.04 -6.04
CA ARG A 88 11.30 -6.98 -5.19
C ARG A 88 11.37 -5.91 -4.12
N LYS A 89 12.58 -5.52 -3.68
CA LYS A 89 12.77 -4.50 -2.64
C LYS A 89 12.39 -3.09 -3.11
N GLY A 90 12.63 -2.75 -4.39
CA GLY A 90 12.29 -1.45 -4.96
C GLY A 90 10.89 -1.36 -5.57
N ASN A 91 10.35 -2.49 -6.03
CA ASN A 91 9.09 -2.54 -6.77
C ASN A 91 7.92 -3.06 -5.91
N SER A 92 7.88 -2.68 -4.63
CA SER A 92 6.75 -3.06 -3.76
C SER A 92 5.50 -2.26 -4.14
N GLY A 93 4.41 -2.96 -4.48
CA GLY A 93 3.12 -2.34 -4.76
C GLY A 93 2.64 -2.58 -6.19
N ARG A 94 1.49 -1.99 -6.51
CA ARG A 94 0.94 -2.02 -7.88
C ARG A 94 1.76 -1.04 -8.74
N PRO A 95 2.29 -1.46 -9.90
CA PRO A 95 2.95 -0.54 -10.82
C PRO A 95 2.03 0.64 -11.16
N ALA A 96 2.58 1.85 -11.17
CA ALA A 96 1.85 3.02 -11.64
C ALA A 96 1.48 2.78 -13.11
N THR A 97 0.18 2.85 -13.43
CA THR A 97 -0.32 2.66 -14.80
C THR A 97 -0.28 3.95 -15.64
N LYS A 98 0.17 5.07 -15.06
CA LYS A 98 0.24 6.37 -15.71
C LYS A 98 1.43 7.14 -15.14
N ASP A 99 2.20 7.79 -16.00
CA ASP A 99 3.25 8.73 -15.60
C ASP A 99 2.61 9.95 -14.92
N LEU A 100 3.25 10.43 -13.84
CA LEU A 100 2.86 11.65 -13.15
C LEU A 100 3.08 12.83 -14.12
N THR A 101 2.13 13.76 -14.19
CA THR A 101 2.34 15.01 -14.94
C THR A 101 3.37 15.90 -14.21
N GLN A 102 4.00 16.84 -14.91
CA GLN A 102 4.96 17.79 -14.31
C GLN A 102 4.37 18.61 -13.14
N GLU A 103 3.04 18.80 -13.12
CA GLU A 103 2.30 19.45 -12.03
C GLU A 103 2.09 18.52 -10.83
N GLU A 104 2.03 17.21 -11.06
CA GLU A 104 1.87 16.15 -10.04
C GLU A 104 3.20 15.79 -9.37
N GLU A 105 4.33 16.24 -9.92
CA GLU A 105 5.69 15.98 -9.42
C GLU A 105 6.24 17.08 -8.50
N ILE A 106 5.38 17.94 -7.95
CA ILE A 106 5.82 18.91 -6.93
C ILE A 106 6.17 18.15 -5.66
N LYS A 107 7.44 17.83 -5.50
CA LYS A 107 7.99 17.30 -4.26
C LYS A 107 8.02 18.43 -3.24
N ILE A 108 7.05 18.43 -2.34
CA ILE A 108 6.97 19.39 -1.24
C ILE A 108 7.88 18.86 -0.12
N GLU A 109 9.09 19.42 -0.01
CA GLU A 109 10.05 19.04 1.04
C GLU A 109 10.11 20.07 2.17
N THR A 110 9.89 21.34 1.84
CA THR A 110 9.97 22.46 2.79
C THR A 110 8.65 23.23 2.91
N ILE A 111 8.55 24.04 3.98
CA ILE A 111 7.41 24.95 4.18
C ILE A 111 7.33 25.99 3.05
N GLU A 112 8.47 26.42 2.51
CA GLU A 112 8.53 27.39 1.40
C GLU A 112 8.05 26.76 0.08
N ASP A 113 8.36 25.49 -0.17
CA ASP A 113 7.82 24.73 -1.31
C ASP A 113 6.30 24.63 -1.21
N PHE A 114 5.78 24.34 -0.01
CA PHE A 114 4.35 24.26 0.23
C PHE A 114 3.66 25.61 0.01
N LYS A 115 4.24 26.70 0.51
CA LYS A 115 3.73 28.07 0.29
C LYS A 115 3.69 28.42 -1.20
N THR A 116 4.77 28.15 -1.92
CA THR A 116 4.85 28.37 -3.37
C THR A 116 3.80 27.55 -4.13
N ALA A 117 3.59 26.29 -3.73
CA ALA A 117 2.58 25.43 -4.33
C ALA A 117 1.16 25.96 -4.10
N LEU A 118 0.85 26.47 -2.91
CA LEU A 118 -0.44 27.10 -2.61
C LEU A 118 -0.67 28.38 -3.42
N GLU A 119 0.34 29.23 -3.56
CA GLU A 119 0.25 30.45 -4.37
C GLU A 119 -0.03 30.13 -5.84
N LYS A 120 0.64 29.09 -6.39
CA LYS A 120 0.38 28.58 -7.75
C LYS A 120 -1.02 28.00 -7.90
N ALA A 121 -1.53 27.29 -6.89
CA ALA A 121 -2.90 26.75 -6.89
C ALA A 121 -3.95 27.88 -6.85
N GLY A 122 -3.61 29.06 -6.34
CA GLY A 122 -4.48 30.24 -6.29
C GLY A 122 -5.45 30.26 -5.10
N GLU A 123 -5.89 31.46 -4.71
CA GLU A 123 -6.68 31.70 -3.48
C GLU A 123 -7.99 30.91 -3.37
N LYS A 124 -8.57 30.47 -4.49
CA LYS A 124 -9.82 29.71 -4.52
C LYS A 124 -9.65 28.20 -4.33
N SER A 125 -8.41 27.70 -4.29
CA SER A 125 -8.15 26.25 -4.26
C SER A 125 -8.48 25.58 -2.93
N CYS A 126 -8.50 26.34 -1.82
CA CYS A 126 -8.78 25.79 -0.50
C CYS A 126 -9.84 26.63 0.25
N PRO A 127 -11.11 26.61 -0.18
CA PRO A 127 -12.16 27.38 0.46
C PRO A 127 -12.35 26.94 1.91
N GLY A 128 -12.32 27.90 2.83
CA GLY A 128 -12.52 27.65 4.26
C GLY A 128 -11.27 27.16 5.02
N ILE A 129 -10.10 27.13 4.38
CA ILE A 129 -8.82 26.83 5.06
C ILE A 129 -7.92 28.06 4.96
N THR A 130 -7.14 28.35 6.00
CA THR A 130 -6.17 29.45 6.00
C THR A 130 -4.88 29.00 6.67
N PHE A 131 -3.75 29.44 6.13
CA PHE A 131 -2.42 29.06 6.57
C PHE A 131 -1.70 30.30 7.12
N GLY A 132 -1.29 30.23 8.38
CA GLY A 132 -0.45 31.23 9.01
C GLY A 132 0.98 30.75 9.05
N PHE A 133 1.75 30.99 7.98
CA PHE A 133 3.13 30.49 7.85
C PHE A 133 4.07 31.04 8.92
N ASN A 134 3.98 32.33 9.24
CA ASN A 134 4.84 32.98 10.24
C ASN A 134 4.64 32.39 11.65
N ASN A 135 3.39 32.08 11.99
CA ASN A 135 3.01 31.57 13.31
C ASN A 135 2.77 30.04 13.29
N SER A 136 3.10 29.38 12.17
CA SER A 136 2.96 27.93 11.94
C SER A 136 1.61 27.35 12.37
N PHE A 137 0.50 27.93 11.89
CA PHE A 137 -0.85 27.39 12.15
C PHE A 137 -1.65 27.15 10.87
N ILE A 138 -2.62 26.23 10.99
CA ILE A 138 -3.67 25.99 10.00
C ILE A 138 -5.01 26.30 10.67
N ALA A 139 -5.85 27.10 10.03
CA ALA A 139 -7.17 27.47 10.52
C ALA A 139 -8.27 26.93 9.59
N PHE A 140 -9.27 26.29 10.18
CA PHE A 140 -10.47 25.80 9.49
C PHE A 140 -11.65 26.70 9.82
N LYS A 141 -12.22 27.35 8.80
CA LYS A 141 -13.32 28.32 8.90
C LYS A 141 -14.66 27.65 8.62
N PHE A 142 -15.12 26.78 9.53
CA PHE A 142 -16.35 26.00 9.35
C PHE A 142 -17.65 26.81 9.49
N TYR A 143 -17.64 27.94 10.19
CA TYR A 143 -18.82 28.76 10.43
C TYR A 143 -18.44 30.24 10.53
N LYS A 144 -19.38 31.13 10.16
CA LYS A 144 -19.21 32.59 10.21
C LYS A 144 -19.85 33.23 11.46
N TRP A 145 -20.71 32.51 12.17
CA TRP A 145 -21.52 33.01 13.29
C TRP A 145 -21.44 32.03 14.48
N GLU A 146 -22.07 32.36 15.61
CA GLU A 146 -22.12 31.47 16.77
C GLU A 146 -22.59 30.07 16.40
N ALA A 147 -21.77 29.08 16.79
CA ALA A 147 -22.06 27.68 16.62
C ALA A 147 -22.52 27.11 17.97
N SER A 148 -23.43 26.13 17.94
CA SER A 148 -23.83 25.45 19.18
C SER A 148 -22.62 24.76 19.84
N PRO A 149 -22.61 24.59 21.17
CA PRO A 149 -21.53 23.87 21.87
C PRO A 149 -21.25 22.49 21.29
N GLU A 150 -22.30 21.81 20.83
CA GLU A 150 -22.21 20.49 20.16
C GLU A 150 -21.46 20.57 18.82
N LYS A 151 -21.71 21.61 18.01
CA LYS A 151 -21.02 21.83 16.74
C LYS A 151 -19.56 22.19 16.96
N ILE A 152 -19.27 23.08 17.90
CA ILE A 152 -17.90 23.43 18.28
C ILE A 152 -17.15 22.16 18.68
N LYS A 153 -17.72 21.37 19.59
CA LYS A 153 -17.13 20.08 20.01
C LYS A 153 -16.90 19.13 18.84
N ALA A 154 -17.89 18.99 17.95
CA ALA A 154 -17.80 18.10 16.79
C ALA A 154 -16.65 18.48 15.85
N TYR A 155 -16.54 19.77 15.52
CA TYR A 155 -15.49 20.26 14.62
C TYR A 155 -14.11 20.21 15.26
N THR A 156 -13.99 20.51 16.55
CA THR A 156 -12.73 20.35 17.29
C THR A 156 -12.26 18.90 17.29
N GLN A 157 -13.16 17.95 17.56
CA GLN A 157 -12.84 16.51 17.51
C GLN A 157 -12.44 16.06 16.10
N LEU A 158 -13.13 16.56 15.06
CA LEU A 158 -12.78 16.26 13.67
C LEU A 158 -11.38 16.75 13.32
N VAL A 159 -11.05 18.00 13.61
CA VAL A 159 -9.74 18.59 13.27
C VAL A 159 -8.61 17.90 14.05
N ALA A 160 -8.85 17.56 15.32
CA ALA A 160 -7.87 16.82 16.12
C ALA A 160 -7.52 15.45 15.50
N LEU A 161 -8.54 14.66 15.14
CA LEU A 161 -8.34 13.36 14.51
C LEU A 161 -7.77 13.48 13.09
N LEU A 162 -8.17 14.50 12.34
CA LEU A 162 -7.62 14.78 11.00
C LEU A 162 -6.11 15.05 11.08
N ASN A 163 -5.68 15.87 12.05
CA ASN A 163 -4.28 16.19 12.26
C ASN A 163 -3.47 14.93 12.63
N GLN A 164 -3.98 14.13 13.57
CA GLN A 164 -3.35 12.86 13.95
C GLN A 164 -3.25 11.90 12.75
N SER A 165 -4.32 11.76 11.97
CA SER A 165 -4.32 10.90 10.78
C SER A 165 -3.35 11.39 9.72
N ALA A 166 -3.19 12.71 9.54
CA ALA A 166 -2.27 13.29 8.58
C ALA A 166 -0.80 12.96 8.90
N MET A 167 -0.43 12.95 10.19
CA MET A 167 0.93 12.61 10.63
C MET A 167 1.31 11.14 10.37
N VAL A 168 0.34 10.23 10.39
CA VAL A 168 0.58 8.78 10.24
C VAL A 168 0.46 8.33 8.79
N GLN A 169 -0.26 9.09 7.95
CA GLN A 169 -0.57 8.69 6.59
C GLN A 169 0.65 8.80 5.67
N LYS A 170 1.09 7.68 5.09
CA LYS A 170 2.25 7.63 4.18
C LYS A 170 2.00 8.24 2.79
N HIS A 171 0.75 8.20 2.33
CA HIS A 171 0.38 8.63 0.97
C HIS A 171 -1.02 9.25 0.98
N ALA A 172 -1.22 10.30 0.20
CA ALA A 172 -2.53 10.88 -0.10
C ALA A 172 -2.86 10.74 -1.59
N SER A 173 -4.15 10.73 -1.93
CA SER A 173 -4.60 10.73 -3.32
C SER A 173 -5.52 11.92 -3.54
N PHE A 174 -5.27 12.68 -4.60
CA PHE A 174 -6.10 13.81 -5.02
C PHE A 174 -7.38 13.39 -5.77
N LYS A 175 -7.45 12.11 -6.17
CA LYS A 175 -8.58 11.60 -6.95
C LYS A 175 -9.84 11.63 -6.10
N SER A 176 -10.85 12.37 -6.58
CA SER A 176 -12.18 12.32 -6.01
C SER A 176 -12.73 10.90 -6.16
N LYS A 177 -13.45 10.44 -5.13
CA LYS A 177 -14.20 9.19 -5.20
C LYS A 177 -15.63 9.53 -5.51
N ASP A 178 -16.12 9.02 -6.64
CA ASP A 178 -17.54 9.07 -6.93
C ASP A 178 -18.29 8.19 -5.91
N THR A 179 -19.38 8.70 -5.36
CA THR A 179 -20.19 7.98 -4.38
C THR A 179 -21.66 8.34 -4.54
N ASP A 180 -22.47 7.29 -4.50
CA ASP A 180 -23.94 7.31 -4.50
C ASP A 180 -24.54 7.60 -3.11
N ASN A 181 -23.71 7.67 -2.07
CA ASN A 181 -24.16 7.83 -0.68
C ASN A 181 -23.08 8.50 0.18
N ASP A 182 -23.07 9.83 0.15
CA ASP A 182 -22.15 10.67 0.93
C ASP A 182 -22.21 10.38 2.42
N LYS A 183 -23.41 10.18 2.98
CA LYS A 183 -23.58 9.93 4.42
C LYS A 183 -22.90 8.63 4.86
N PHE A 184 -23.05 7.55 4.10
CA PHE A 184 -22.35 6.29 4.38
C PHE A 184 -20.84 6.44 4.23
N THR A 185 -20.40 7.01 3.11
CA THR A 185 -18.99 7.15 2.76
C THR A 185 -18.26 8.00 3.79
N PHE A 186 -18.83 9.13 4.18
CA PHE A 186 -18.25 10.00 5.20
C PHE A 186 -18.22 9.33 6.58
N ARG A 187 -19.29 8.61 6.99
CA ARG A 187 -19.28 7.85 8.24
C ARG A 187 -18.15 6.82 8.29
N VAL A 188 -17.96 6.04 7.23
CA VAL A 188 -16.88 5.04 7.17
C VAL A 188 -15.51 5.72 7.21
N TRP A 189 -15.36 6.87 6.56
CA TRP A 189 -14.14 7.67 6.63
C TRP A 189 -13.87 8.20 8.05
N LEU A 190 -14.89 8.66 8.77
CA LEU A 190 -14.77 9.07 10.18
C LEU A 190 -14.28 7.91 11.06
N VAL A 191 -14.78 6.68 10.84
CA VAL A 191 -14.26 5.48 11.52
C VAL A 191 -12.80 5.22 11.18
N LYS A 192 -12.42 5.38 9.90
CA LYS A 192 -11.03 5.19 9.45
C LYS A 192 -10.05 6.13 10.15
N ILE A 193 -10.43 7.38 10.39
CA ILE A 193 -9.59 8.36 11.11
C ILE A 193 -9.67 8.22 12.64
N GLY A 194 -10.36 7.20 13.17
CA GLY A 194 -10.39 6.90 14.60
C GLY A 194 -11.58 7.46 15.38
N MET A 195 -12.63 7.98 14.72
CA MET A 195 -13.81 8.53 15.39
C MET A 195 -14.79 7.44 15.87
N VAL A 196 -14.32 6.54 16.76
CA VAL A 196 -15.02 5.34 17.25
C VAL A 196 -15.30 5.48 18.75
N GLY A 197 -16.45 4.99 19.22
CA GLY A 197 -16.84 5.09 20.64
C GLY A 197 -17.98 6.09 20.90
N ASP A 198 -18.50 6.09 22.13
CA ASP A 198 -19.63 6.91 22.54
C ASP A 198 -19.27 8.39 22.73
N GLU A 199 -18.02 8.68 23.05
CA GLU A 199 -17.46 10.03 23.19
C GLU A 199 -17.55 10.86 21.90
N TYR A 200 -17.63 10.20 20.74
CA TYR A 200 -17.82 10.84 19.43
C TYR A 200 -19.25 10.72 18.91
N LYS A 201 -20.21 10.18 19.67
CA LYS A 201 -21.58 9.97 19.20
C LYS A 201 -22.25 11.26 18.72
N ILE A 202 -22.09 12.33 19.49
CA ILE A 202 -22.61 13.67 19.14
C ILE A 202 -21.89 14.20 17.89
N ALA A 203 -20.55 14.10 17.84
CA ALA A 203 -19.77 14.58 16.70
C ALA A 203 -20.14 13.86 15.40
N ARG A 204 -20.24 12.53 15.42
CA ARG A 204 -20.68 11.75 14.25
C ARG A 204 -22.07 12.19 13.78
N LYS A 205 -23.01 12.42 14.72
CA LYS A 205 -24.36 12.89 14.38
C LYS A 205 -24.30 14.23 13.66
N VAL A 206 -23.62 15.22 14.25
CA VAL A 206 -23.48 16.58 13.71
C VAL A 206 -22.80 16.56 12.32
N LEU A 207 -21.73 15.80 12.18
CA LEU A 207 -20.90 15.80 10.96
C LEU A 207 -21.61 15.16 9.75
N ILE A 208 -22.54 14.23 9.98
CA ILE A 208 -23.25 13.53 8.90
C ILE A 208 -24.67 14.06 8.66
N GLU A 209 -25.18 14.97 9.49
CA GLU A 209 -26.61 15.36 9.51
C GLU A 209 -27.08 15.98 8.19
N ARG A 210 -26.19 16.70 7.50
CA ARG A 210 -26.49 17.43 6.25
C ARG A 210 -26.14 16.66 4.97
N LEU A 211 -25.63 15.44 5.10
CA LEU A 211 -25.25 14.62 3.95
C LEU A 211 -26.44 13.82 3.44
N GLU A 212 -26.49 13.60 2.13
CA GLU A 212 -27.54 12.79 1.50
C GLU A 212 -27.28 11.28 1.68
N GLY A 213 -28.36 10.49 1.57
CA GLY A 213 -28.30 9.04 1.69
C GLY A 213 -28.42 8.51 3.12
N ASN A 214 -28.05 7.23 3.28
CA ASN A 214 -28.25 6.45 4.49
C ASN A 214 -26.91 6.08 5.14
N SER A 215 -26.78 6.26 6.46
CA SER A 215 -25.51 6.01 7.16
C SER A 215 -25.16 4.52 7.33
N ALA A 216 -26.15 3.63 7.31
CA ALA A 216 -25.99 2.21 7.61
C ALA A 216 -25.70 1.37 6.36
N PHE A 217 -26.28 1.71 5.21
CA PHE A 217 -26.19 0.91 3.98
C PHE A 217 -25.45 1.65 2.89
N ARG A 218 -24.47 0.99 2.26
CA ARG A 218 -23.68 1.58 1.17
C ARG A 218 -24.56 2.05 0.03
N SER A 219 -25.46 1.19 -0.45
CA SER A 219 -26.40 1.45 -1.55
C SER A 219 -27.53 2.44 -1.21
N GLY A 220 -27.48 3.13 -0.07
CA GLY A 220 -28.50 4.09 0.36
C GLY A 220 -29.82 3.46 0.86
N MET A 221 -30.09 2.22 0.49
CA MET A 221 -31.29 1.47 0.88
C MET A 221 -30.95 0.19 1.65
N LYS A 222 -31.85 -0.19 2.56
CA LYS A 222 -31.77 -1.49 3.24
C LYS A 222 -31.99 -2.59 2.19
N PRO A 223 -31.15 -3.62 2.12
CA PRO A 223 -31.33 -4.70 1.16
C PRO A 223 -32.68 -5.39 1.40
N VAL A 224 -33.46 -5.55 0.33
CA VAL A 224 -34.71 -6.30 0.36
C VAL A 224 -34.35 -7.76 0.65
N LYS A 225 -34.84 -8.29 1.76
CA LYS A 225 -34.70 -9.72 2.06
C LYS A 225 -35.63 -10.47 1.11
N VAL A 226 -35.08 -11.08 0.06
CA VAL A 226 -35.81 -12.11 -0.69
C VAL A 226 -35.94 -13.29 0.27
N ALA A 227 -37.17 -13.62 0.68
CA ALA A 227 -37.42 -14.83 1.43
C ALA A 227 -36.97 -16.00 0.56
N ALA A 228 -36.07 -16.83 1.07
CA ALA A 228 -35.76 -18.10 0.41
C ALA A 228 -37.01 -18.99 0.57
N GLU A 229 -37.66 -19.30 -0.55
CA GLU A 229 -38.60 -20.42 -0.67
C GLU A 229 -37.86 -21.75 -0.51
#